data_AF-A0A917NH75-F1
#
_entry.id   AF-A0A917NH75-F1
#
_cell.length_a   1.000
_cell.length_b   1.000
_cell.length_c   1.000
_cell.angle_alpha   90.00
_cell.angle_beta   90.00
_cell.angle_gamma   90.00
#
_symmetry.space_group_name_H-M   'P 1'
#
loop_
_entity.id
_entity.type
_entity.pdbx_description
1 polymer ?
#
loop_
_entity_poly.entity_id
_entity_poly.type
_entity_poly.pdbx_seq_one_letter_code
_entity_poly.pdbx_strand_id
1 'polypeptide(L)'
;MISAFWRRWLLPFTALPLLPATLVNLFAGREWALLGCVAGIVLPMAATWLMRRGRAGDAQLAAAAMGAAAMLVTFLGADAGPVAALLLGAGAWGGTRLLYTGVIEAAPPPPPPEPLPPGPLDDARTRLVAIIDTARRVEQPRLIPVAVAIGAVLDEFERRPERLAEARRFLGVNLDGLERIAGRLSAGAEAPPGLPALLRDMEEAARDLRTRLREQESAALAVQVKVLGDRLRQEGYG
;
A
#
# COMPACT_ATOMS: atom_id res chain seq x y z
N MET A 1 30.84 -16.06 12.07
CA MET A 1 29.74 -15.56 11.20
C MET A 1 29.49 -14.10 11.56
N ILE A 2 29.82 -13.15 10.68
CA ILE A 2 29.55 -11.72 10.91
C ILE A 2 28.04 -11.51 10.75
N SER A 3 27.37 -10.96 11.76
CA SER A 3 25.93 -10.73 11.73
C SER A 3 25.54 -9.79 10.57
N ALA A 4 24.35 -9.99 9.99
CA ALA A 4 23.84 -9.17 8.89
C ALA A 4 23.81 -7.66 9.23
N PHE A 5 23.70 -7.33 10.52
CA PHE A 5 23.81 -5.98 11.05
C PHE A 5 25.20 -5.36 10.81
N TRP A 6 26.28 -6.09 11.09
CA TRP A 6 27.66 -5.60 10.91
C TRP A 6 28.03 -5.41 9.42
N ARG A 7 27.55 -6.29 8.53
CA ARG A 7 27.73 -6.14 7.07
C ARG A 7 27.10 -4.86 6.54
N ARG A 8 25.95 -4.46 7.09
CA ARG A 8 25.21 -3.25 6.67
C ARG A 8 25.93 -1.95 7.05
N TRP A 9 26.79 -1.98 8.06
CA TRP A 9 27.55 -0.84 8.56
C TRP A 9 29.00 -0.76 8.05
N LEU A 10 29.55 -1.84 7.49
CA LEU A 10 30.92 -1.88 6.99
C LEU A 10 31.17 -0.94 5.80
N LEU A 11 30.24 -0.85 4.85
CA LEU A 11 30.39 -0.01 3.64
C LEU A 11 30.47 1.50 3.94
N PRO A 12 29.56 2.12 4.73
CA PRO A 12 29.71 3.55 5.06
C PRO A 12 30.95 3.83 5.92
N PHE A 13 31.41 2.86 6.72
CA PHE A 13 32.65 3.00 7.49
C PHE A 13 33.90 3.10 6.62
N THR A 14 33.91 2.47 5.44
CA THR A 14 35.04 2.61 4.49
C THR A 14 35.20 4.03 3.94
N ALA A 15 34.14 4.85 3.96
CA ALA A 15 34.19 6.25 3.52
C ALA A 15 34.67 7.21 4.62
N LEU A 16 34.70 6.78 5.88
CA LEU A 16 35.07 7.62 7.02
C LEU A 16 36.51 8.21 6.95
N PRO A 17 37.55 7.47 6.52
CA PRO A 17 38.89 8.06 6.33
C PRO A 17 38.97 9.08 5.18
N LEU A 18 37.99 9.14 4.27
CA LEU A 18 37.97 10.12 3.18
C LEU A 18 37.49 11.50 3.63
N LEU A 19 36.77 11.61 4.75
CA LEU A 19 36.30 12.89 5.28
C LEU A 19 37.45 13.88 5.60
N PRO A 20 38.49 13.52 6.38
CA PRO A 20 39.61 14.44 6.61
C PRO A 20 40.36 14.77 5.31
N ALA A 21 40.49 13.81 4.39
CA ALA A 21 41.12 14.05 3.09
C ALA A 21 40.33 15.04 2.22
N THR A 22 38.99 14.98 2.21
CA THR A 22 38.15 15.98 1.51
C THR A 22 38.34 17.38 2.05
N LEU A 23 38.38 17.55 3.38
CA LEU A 23 38.59 18.85 4.01
C LEU A 23 39.97 19.43 3.66
N VAL A 24 41.02 18.62 3.77
CA VAL A 24 42.39 19.06 3.42
C VAL A 24 42.48 19.47 1.95
N ASN A 25 41.88 18.70 1.04
CA ASN A 25 41.91 19.02 -0.40
C ASN A 25 41.07 20.26 -0.76
N LEU A 26 39.98 20.51 -0.04
CA LEU A 26 39.16 21.71 -0.19
C LEU A 26 39.95 22.97 0.19
N PHE A 27 40.67 22.94 1.32
CA PHE A 27 41.52 24.07 1.74
C PHE A 27 42.77 24.24 0.87
N ALA A 28 43.29 23.15 0.28
CA ALA A 28 44.45 23.18 -0.61
C ALA A 28 44.13 23.59 -2.06
N GLY A 29 42.86 23.85 -2.40
CA GLY A 29 42.44 24.24 -3.76
C GLY A 29 42.65 23.16 -4.82
N ARG A 30 42.75 21.88 -4.43
CA ARG A 30 42.99 20.76 -5.35
C ARG A 30 41.67 20.19 -5.87
N GLU A 31 41.12 20.84 -6.89
CA GLU A 31 39.80 20.53 -7.45
C GLU A 31 39.67 19.07 -7.93
N TRP A 32 40.69 18.54 -8.61
CA TRP A 32 40.70 17.14 -9.09
C TRP A 32 40.74 16.11 -7.96
N ALA A 33 41.52 16.39 -6.91
CA ALA A 33 41.60 15.51 -5.75
C ALA A 33 40.28 15.53 -4.95
N LEU A 34 39.62 16.69 -4.90
CA LEU A 34 38.31 16.83 -4.29
C LEU A 34 37.24 16.00 -5.03
N LEU A 35 37.24 16.02 -6.36
CA LEU A 35 36.35 15.17 -7.16
C LEU A 35 36.58 13.68 -6.89
N GLY A 36 37.84 13.24 -6.81
CA GLY A 36 38.20 11.87 -6.46
C GLY A 36 37.65 11.47 -5.08
N CYS A 37 37.82 12.32 -4.07
CA CYS A 37 37.33 12.05 -2.73
C CYS A 37 35.79 12.06 -2.63
N VAL A 38 35.11 12.99 -3.31
CA VAL A 38 33.63 13.03 -3.37
C VAL A 38 33.09 11.77 -4.04
N ALA A 39 33.68 11.33 -5.15
CA ALA A 39 33.32 10.07 -5.80
C ALA A 39 33.52 8.88 -4.84
N GLY A 40 34.62 8.87 -4.09
CA GLY A 40 34.90 7.88 -3.05
C GLY A 40 33.89 7.81 -1.91
N ILE A 41 33.10 8.87 -1.68
CA ILE A 41 32.04 8.89 -0.65
C ILE A 41 30.68 8.53 -1.28
N VAL A 42 30.37 9.13 -2.42
CA VAL A 42 29.06 9.00 -3.08
C VAL A 42 28.85 7.59 -3.65
N LEU A 43 29.85 6.99 -4.29
CA LEU A 43 29.69 5.67 -4.91
C LEU A 43 29.48 4.55 -3.89
N PRO A 44 30.21 4.47 -2.76
CA PRO A 44 29.91 3.50 -1.71
C PRO A 44 28.54 3.73 -1.06
N MET A 45 28.12 4.98 -0.87
CA MET A 45 26.75 5.27 -0.42
C MET A 45 25.70 4.77 -1.44
N ALA A 46 25.90 5.02 -2.73
CA ALA A 46 25.03 4.50 -3.78
C ALA A 46 24.99 2.96 -3.80
N ALA A 47 26.13 2.29 -3.59
CA ALA A 47 26.20 0.84 -3.47
C ALA A 47 25.37 0.32 -2.28
N THR A 48 25.43 0.98 -1.12
CA THR A 48 24.59 0.61 0.04
C THR A 48 23.10 0.80 -0.24
N TRP A 49 22.74 1.88 -0.94
CA TRP A 49 21.35 2.15 -1.29
C TRP A 49 20.80 1.17 -2.33
N LEU A 50 21.63 0.77 -3.30
CA LEU A 50 21.28 -0.30 -4.24
C LEU A 50 21.04 -1.62 -3.50
N MET A 51 21.93 -2.01 -2.59
CA MET A 51 21.75 -3.23 -1.80
C MET A 51 20.50 -3.19 -0.90
N ARG A 52 20.01 -1.99 -0.52
CA ARG A 52 18.73 -1.86 0.21
C ARG A 52 17.50 -2.11 -0.65
N ARG A 53 17.60 -1.98 -1.98
CA ARG A 53 16.48 -2.27 -2.90
C ARG A 53 16.26 -3.77 -3.05
N GLY A 54 17.29 -4.58 -2.82
CA GLY A 54 17.20 -6.03 -2.73
C GLY A 54 16.76 -6.71 -4.03
N ARG A 55 17.00 -6.09 -5.19
CA ARG A 55 16.64 -6.63 -6.50
C ARG A 55 17.72 -7.58 -6.99
N ALA A 56 17.32 -8.52 -7.85
CA ALA A 56 18.25 -9.41 -8.52
C ALA A 56 19.27 -8.61 -9.33
N GLY A 57 20.56 -8.86 -9.09
CA GLY A 57 21.66 -8.16 -9.76
C GLY A 57 22.17 -6.89 -9.05
N ASP A 58 21.51 -6.42 -7.98
CA ASP A 58 22.00 -5.26 -7.21
C ASP A 58 23.38 -5.52 -6.59
N ALA A 59 23.72 -6.78 -6.28
CA ALA A 59 25.04 -7.17 -5.79
C ALA A 59 26.15 -6.94 -6.83
N GLN A 60 25.87 -7.17 -8.12
CA GLN A 60 26.84 -6.95 -9.20
C GLN A 60 27.05 -5.44 -9.44
N LEU A 61 25.97 -4.67 -9.44
CA LEU A 61 26.02 -3.22 -9.58
C LEU A 61 26.73 -2.56 -8.39
N ALA A 62 26.49 -3.03 -7.17
CA ALA A 62 27.19 -2.54 -6.00
C ALA A 62 28.70 -2.88 -6.02
N ALA A 63 29.08 -4.06 -6.49
CA ALA A 63 30.50 -4.40 -6.70
C ALA A 63 31.14 -3.51 -7.76
N ALA A 64 30.44 -3.23 -8.87
CA ALA A 64 30.91 -2.30 -9.91
C ALA A 64 31.08 -0.89 -9.37
N ALA A 65 30.13 -0.39 -8.58
CA ALA A 65 30.20 0.92 -7.94
C ALA A 65 31.39 1.02 -6.98
N MET A 66 31.66 -0.01 -6.17
CA MET A 66 32.83 -0.04 -5.28
C MET A 66 34.16 -0.07 -6.04
N GLY A 67 34.24 -0.82 -7.14
CA GLY A 67 35.41 -0.84 -8.00
C GLY A 67 35.68 0.51 -8.66
N ALA A 68 34.63 1.16 -9.18
CA ALA A 68 34.72 2.50 -9.75
C ALA A 68 35.11 3.56 -8.71
N ALA A 69 34.58 3.47 -7.49
CA ALA A 69 34.93 4.36 -6.39
C ALA A 69 36.42 4.29 -6.07
N ALA A 70 36.95 3.06 -5.88
CA ALA A 70 38.36 2.85 -5.58
C ALA A 70 39.26 3.35 -6.72
N MET A 71 38.90 3.06 -7.98
CA MET A 71 39.66 3.52 -9.14
C MET A 71 39.71 5.05 -9.22
N LEU A 72 38.58 5.74 -9.04
CA LEU A 72 38.49 7.20 -9.09
C LEU A 72 39.26 7.86 -7.94
N VAL A 73 39.14 7.33 -6.72
CA VAL A 73 39.89 7.83 -5.56
C VAL A 73 41.40 7.66 -5.77
N THR A 74 41.84 6.51 -6.26
CA THR A 74 43.26 6.24 -6.48
C THR A 74 43.83 7.07 -7.64
N PHE A 75 43.07 7.22 -8.73
CA PHE A 75 43.53 7.96 -9.91
C PHE A 75 43.51 9.48 -9.68
N LEU A 76 42.39 10.03 -9.20
CA LEU A 76 42.21 11.48 -9.07
C LEU A 76 42.63 12.00 -7.69
N GLY A 77 42.36 11.23 -6.63
CA GLY A 77 42.61 11.64 -5.25
C GLY A 77 44.05 11.42 -4.79
N ALA A 78 44.62 10.25 -5.13
CA ALA A 78 45.97 9.86 -4.69
C ALA A 78 47.06 10.06 -5.77
N ASP A 79 46.68 10.38 -7.01
CA ASP A 79 47.60 10.55 -8.15
C ASP A 79 48.56 9.34 -8.35
N ALA A 80 48.09 8.13 -8.02
CA ALA A 80 48.93 6.93 -7.96
C ALA A 80 49.20 6.30 -9.34
N GLY A 81 48.80 6.98 -10.43
CA GLY A 81 48.90 6.49 -11.80
C GLY A 81 47.83 5.46 -12.19
N PRO A 82 47.68 5.18 -13.50
CA PRO A 82 46.56 4.39 -14.04
C PRO A 82 46.64 2.90 -13.66
N VAL A 83 47.85 2.34 -13.53
CA VAL A 83 48.04 0.92 -13.18
C VAL A 83 47.60 0.64 -11.75
N ALA A 84 47.98 1.51 -10.80
CA ALA A 84 47.58 1.36 -9.40
C ALA A 84 46.06 1.52 -9.24
N ALA A 85 45.45 2.48 -9.94
CA ALA A 85 44.01 2.69 -9.94
C ALA A 85 43.24 1.48 -10.49
N LEU A 86 43.73 0.85 -11.56
CA LEU A 86 43.16 -0.37 -12.12
C LEU A 86 43.24 -1.54 -11.14
N LEU A 87 44.40 -1.77 -10.52
CA LEU A 87 44.59 -2.87 -9.56
C LEU A 87 43.72 -2.70 -8.33
N LEU A 88 43.64 -1.49 -7.76
CA LEU A 88 42.80 -1.19 -6.60
C LEU A 88 41.31 -1.24 -6.92
N GLY A 89 40.90 -0.75 -8.10
CA GLY A 89 39.53 -0.87 -8.58
C GLY A 89 39.11 -2.34 -8.77
N ALA A 90 39.94 -3.15 -9.42
CA ALA A 90 39.70 -4.57 -9.61
C ALA A 90 39.66 -5.34 -8.27
N GLY A 91 40.55 -5.00 -7.33
CA GLY A 91 40.57 -5.55 -5.99
C GLY A 91 39.30 -5.23 -5.19
N ALA A 92 38.83 -3.98 -5.23
CA ALA A 92 37.60 -3.57 -4.55
C ALA A 92 36.36 -4.23 -5.16
N TRP A 93 36.30 -4.33 -6.49
CA TRP A 93 35.24 -5.05 -7.20
C TRP A 93 35.22 -6.54 -6.82
N GLY A 94 36.38 -7.21 -6.91
CA GLY A 94 36.52 -8.63 -6.60
C GLY A 94 36.24 -8.95 -5.13
N GLY A 95 36.75 -8.14 -4.21
CA GLY A 95 36.48 -8.26 -2.78
C GLY A 95 35.00 -8.07 -2.44
N THR A 96 34.33 -7.13 -3.10
CA THR A 96 32.88 -6.94 -2.93
C THR A 96 32.12 -8.13 -3.50
N ARG A 97 32.49 -8.67 -4.67
CA ARG A 97 31.85 -9.89 -5.19
C ARG A 97 32.01 -11.05 -4.23
N LEU A 98 33.21 -11.34 -3.75
CA LEU A 98 33.49 -12.43 -2.81
C LEU A 98 32.76 -12.27 -1.47
N LEU A 99 32.62 -11.04 -0.98
CA LEU A 99 31.86 -10.77 0.23
C LEU A 99 30.37 -11.08 0.03
N TYR A 100 29.81 -10.78 -1.14
CA TYR A 100 28.37 -10.88 -1.39
C TYR A 100 27.94 -12.12 -2.20
N THR A 101 28.87 -12.99 -2.61
CA THR A 101 28.53 -14.34 -3.12
C THR A 101 27.81 -15.14 -2.03
N GLY A 102 26.58 -15.60 -2.33
CA GLY A 102 25.77 -16.40 -1.42
C GLY A 102 24.74 -15.64 -0.59
N VAL A 103 24.58 -14.32 -0.79
CA VAL A 103 23.41 -13.61 -0.25
C VAL A 103 22.18 -14.07 -1.04
N ILE A 104 21.23 -14.71 -0.34
CA ILE A 104 19.91 -15.04 -0.90
C ILE A 104 19.24 -13.70 -1.22
N GLU A 105 19.22 -13.34 -2.51
CA GLU A 105 18.48 -12.18 -3.00
C GLU A 105 17.01 -12.37 -2.60
N ALA A 106 16.40 -11.34 -2.00
CA ALA A 106 14.99 -11.40 -1.66
C ALA A 106 14.21 -11.60 -2.95
N ALA A 107 13.35 -12.63 -2.99
CA ALA A 107 12.45 -12.84 -4.11
C ALA A 107 11.70 -11.52 -4.40
N PRO A 108 11.53 -11.13 -5.67
CA PRO A 108 10.85 -9.90 -6.01
C PRO A 108 9.49 -9.85 -5.29
N PRO A 109 9.09 -8.68 -4.74
CA PRO A 109 7.79 -8.56 -4.11
C PRO A 109 6.72 -9.06 -5.09
N PRO A 110 5.75 -9.88 -4.66
CA PRO A 110 4.70 -10.38 -5.54
C PRO A 110 4.07 -9.20 -6.27
N PRO A 111 3.75 -9.34 -7.58
CA PRO A 111 3.09 -8.28 -8.32
C PRO A 111 1.84 -7.82 -7.54
N PRO A 112 1.55 -6.51 -7.50
CA PRO A 112 0.35 -6.02 -6.83
C PRO A 112 -0.85 -6.80 -7.37
N PRO A 113 -1.73 -7.31 -6.49
CA PRO A 113 -2.88 -8.09 -6.91
C PRO A 113 -3.65 -7.28 -7.96
N GLU A 114 -4.01 -7.94 -9.06
CA GLU A 114 -4.85 -7.32 -10.10
C GLU A 114 -6.09 -6.72 -9.43
N PRO A 115 -6.51 -5.50 -9.82
CA PRO A 115 -7.73 -4.91 -9.27
C PRO A 115 -8.87 -5.89 -9.50
N LEU A 116 -9.52 -6.33 -8.42
CA LEU A 116 -10.72 -7.14 -8.53
C LEU A 116 -11.73 -6.39 -9.43
N PRO A 117 -12.39 -7.07 -10.36
CA PRO A 117 -13.41 -6.44 -11.18
C PRO A 117 -14.46 -5.79 -10.27
N PRO A 118 -14.92 -4.57 -10.57
CA PRO A 118 -15.83 -3.84 -9.70
C PRO A 118 -17.09 -4.68 -9.45
N GLY A 119 -17.41 -4.85 -8.17
CA GLY A 119 -18.60 -5.54 -7.71
C GLY A 119 -19.87 -4.83 -8.20
N PRO A 120 -20.99 -5.56 -8.36
CA PRO A 120 -22.25 -5.02 -8.90
C PRO A 120 -22.87 -3.90 -8.05
N LEU A 121 -22.36 -3.66 -6.84
CA LEU A 121 -22.81 -2.64 -5.89
C LEU A 121 -21.70 -1.61 -5.55
N ASP A 122 -20.52 -1.70 -6.17
CA ASP A 122 -19.40 -0.81 -5.86
C ASP A 122 -19.73 0.65 -6.14
N ASP A 123 -20.43 0.93 -7.25
CA ASP A 123 -20.91 2.28 -7.57
C ASP A 123 -21.78 2.87 -6.45
N ALA A 124 -22.67 2.07 -5.87
CA ALA A 124 -23.54 2.51 -4.77
C ALA A 124 -22.72 2.76 -3.49
N ARG A 125 -21.69 1.94 -3.24
CA ARG A 125 -20.78 2.10 -2.11
C ARG A 125 -19.95 3.39 -2.23
N THR A 126 -19.40 3.66 -3.41
CA THR A 126 -18.67 4.90 -3.70
C THR A 126 -19.53 6.13 -3.49
N ARG A 127 -20.80 6.08 -3.94
CA ARG A 127 -21.76 7.16 -3.73
C ARG A 127 -22.10 7.41 -2.26
N LEU A 128 -22.30 6.36 -1.46
CA LEU A 128 -22.51 6.51 -0.01
C LEU A 128 -21.32 7.16 0.70
N VAL A 129 -20.09 6.80 0.32
CA VAL A 129 -18.89 7.44 0.86
C VAL A 129 -18.87 8.93 0.52
N ALA A 130 -19.20 9.30 -0.73
CA ALA A 130 -19.30 10.69 -1.13
C ALA A 130 -20.38 11.47 -0.34
N ILE A 131 -21.53 10.85 -0.04
CA ILE A 131 -22.56 11.43 0.81
C ILE A 131 -22.03 11.66 2.23
N ILE A 132 -21.34 10.68 2.82
CA ILE A 132 -20.76 10.79 4.18
C ILE A 132 -19.74 11.93 4.23
N ASP A 133 -18.86 12.03 3.25
CA ASP A 133 -17.86 13.10 3.18
C ASP A 133 -18.48 14.47 2.97
N THR A 134 -19.59 14.54 2.23
CA THR A 134 -20.37 15.78 2.07
C THR A 134 -21.06 16.15 3.38
N ALA A 135 -21.70 15.19 4.06
CA ALA A 135 -22.35 15.40 5.35
C ALA A 135 -21.38 15.94 6.41
N ARG A 136 -20.13 15.44 6.43
CA ARG A 136 -19.07 15.95 7.30
C ARG A 136 -18.70 17.40 7.00
N ARG A 137 -18.58 17.75 5.72
CA ARG A 137 -18.23 19.12 5.27
C ARG A 137 -19.31 20.16 5.56
N VAL A 138 -20.57 19.74 5.49
CA VAL A 138 -21.74 20.62 5.71
C VAL A 138 -22.19 20.60 7.18
N GLU A 139 -21.41 19.97 8.07
CA GLU A 139 -21.73 19.82 9.49
C GLU A 139 -23.15 19.28 9.76
N GLN A 140 -23.60 18.35 8.91
CA GLN A 140 -24.91 17.70 9.07
C GLN A 140 -24.76 16.25 9.57
N PRO A 141 -24.59 16.05 10.89
CA PRO A 141 -24.26 14.74 11.46
C PRO A 141 -25.38 13.70 11.29
N ARG A 142 -26.62 14.13 11.05
CA ARG A 142 -27.78 13.23 10.88
C ARG A 142 -27.79 12.44 9.58
N LEU A 143 -27.08 12.88 8.54
CA LEU A 143 -26.98 12.12 7.29
C LEU A 143 -26.08 10.89 7.42
N ILE A 144 -25.12 10.91 8.35
CA ILE A 144 -24.14 9.84 8.53
C ILE A 144 -24.82 8.53 8.99
N PRO A 145 -25.65 8.51 10.06
CA PRO A 145 -26.37 7.30 10.47
C PRO A 145 -27.22 6.67 9.37
N VAL A 146 -27.90 7.48 8.55
CA VAL A 146 -28.71 6.99 7.43
C VAL A 146 -27.85 6.32 6.36
N ALA A 147 -26.78 6.98 5.94
CA ALA A 147 -25.84 6.44 4.95
C ALA A 147 -25.19 5.13 5.45
N VAL A 148 -24.85 5.05 6.73
CA VAL A 148 -24.34 3.83 7.38
C VAL A 148 -25.40 2.72 7.40
N ALA A 149 -26.65 3.03 7.72
CA ALA A 149 -27.74 2.05 7.73
C ALA A 149 -28.00 1.46 6.33
N ILE A 150 -27.97 2.29 5.29
CA ILE A 150 -28.09 1.84 3.89
C ILE A 150 -26.87 1.03 3.45
N GLY A 151 -25.66 1.43 3.86
CA GLY A 151 -24.44 0.65 3.62
C GLY A 151 -24.53 -0.76 4.21
N ALA A 152 -25.13 -0.92 5.38
CA ALA A 152 -25.33 -2.23 5.99
C ALA A 152 -26.37 -3.10 5.27
N VAL A 153 -27.34 -2.50 4.57
CA VAL A 153 -28.28 -3.21 3.69
C VAL A 153 -27.56 -3.67 2.41
N LEU A 154 -26.69 -2.83 1.85
CA LEU A 154 -25.84 -3.19 0.70
C LEU A 154 -24.97 -4.42 1.00
N ASP A 155 -24.33 -4.45 2.17
CA ASP A 155 -23.52 -5.61 2.59
C ASP A 155 -24.35 -6.91 2.66
N GLU A 156 -25.66 -6.82 2.91
CA GLU A 156 -26.55 -7.98 2.94
C GLU A 156 -26.92 -8.44 1.51
N PHE A 157 -27.12 -7.50 0.59
CA PHE A 157 -27.36 -7.82 -0.83
C PHE A 157 -26.13 -8.35 -1.55
N GLU A 158 -24.93 -7.90 -1.17
CA GLU A 158 -23.68 -8.37 -1.77
C GLU A 158 -23.41 -9.85 -1.45
N ARG A 159 -23.89 -10.33 -0.29
CA ARG A 159 -23.91 -11.76 0.05
C ARG A 159 -24.94 -12.57 -0.73
N ARG A 160 -25.88 -11.92 -1.43
CA ARG A 160 -27.09 -12.52 -2.04
C ARG A 160 -27.35 -12.00 -3.46
N PRO A 161 -26.56 -12.43 -4.45
CA PRO A 161 -26.63 -11.91 -5.82
C PRO A 161 -27.99 -12.13 -6.50
N GLU A 162 -28.79 -13.10 -6.05
CA GLU A 162 -30.13 -13.39 -6.56
C GLU A 162 -31.14 -12.27 -6.29
N ARG A 163 -30.89 -11.40 -5.30
CA ARG A 163 -31.77 -10.25 -4.95
C ARG A 163 -31.26 -8.91 -5.47
N LEU A 164 -30.28 -8.90 -6.36
CA LEU A 164 -29.68 -7.67 -6.91
C LEU A 164 -30.70 -6.75 -7.59
N ALA A 165 -31.75 -7.28 -8.22
CA ALA A 165 -32.79 -6.46 -8.84
C ALA A 165 -33.61 -5.66 -7.80
N GLU A 166 -33.95 -6.29 -6.67
CA GLU A 166 -34.64 -5.67 -5.54
C GLU A 166 -33.73 -4.62 -4.88
N ALA A 167 -32.44 -4.95 -4.73
CA ALA A 167 -31.41 -4.04 -4.23
C ALA A 167 -31.31 -2.77 -5.09
N ARG A 168 -31.18 -2.90 -6.42
CA ARG A 168 -31.09 -1.76 -7.35
C ARG A 168 -32.30 -0.82 -7.26
N ARG A 169 -33.51 -1.37 -7.11
CA ARG A 169 -34.73 -0.55 -6.96
C ARG A 169 -34.75 0.20 -5.63
N PHE A 170 -34.40 -0.47 -4.54
CA PHE A 170 -34.29 0.15 -3.21
C PHE A 170 -33.23 1.27 -3.21
N LEU A 171 -32.08 1.02 -3.82
CA LEU A 171 -30.98 1.98 -3.92
C LEU A 171 -31.36 3.18 -4.77
N GLY A 172 -31.91 2.98 -5.97
CA GLY A 172 -32.31 4.10 -6.82
C GLY A 172 -33.27 5.07 -6.14
N VAL A 173 -34.17 4.58 -5.28
CA VAL A 173 -35.09 5.47 -4.56
C VAL A 173 -34.42 6.19 -3.39
N ASN A 174 -33.71 5.46 -2.54
CA ASN A 174 -33.20 6.01 -1.28
C ASN A 174 -31.87 6.75 -1.45
N LEU A 175 -30.98 6.23 -2.31
CA LEU A 175 -29.67 6.78 -2.55
C LEU A 175 -29.76 8.07 -3.37
N ASP A 176 -30.54 8.09 -4.46
CA ASP A 176 -30.75 9.31 -5.25
C ASP A 176 -31.42 10.42 -4.41
N GLY A 177 -32.33 10.05 -3.51
CA GLY A 177 -32.95 10.97 -2.55
C GLY A 177 -31.91 11.60 -1.61
N LEU A 178 -31.03 10.78 -1.02
CA LEU A 178 -29.96 11.25 -0.13
C LEU A 178 -28.92 12.09 -0.86
N GLU A 179 -28.52 11.71 -2.08
CA GLU A 179 -27.59 12.50 -2.89
C GLU A 179 -28.14 13.90 -3.19
N ARG A 180 -29.43 14.00 -3.55
CA ARG A 180 -30.08 15.29 -3.80
C ARG A 180 -30.14 16.15 -2.54
N ILE A 181 -30.45 15.56 -1.39
CA ILE A 181 -30.47 16.26 -0.11
C ILE A 181 -29.06 16.76 0.25
N ALA A 182 -28.06 15.87 0.20
CA ALA A 182 -26.67 16.21 0.50
C ALA A 182 -26.13 17.30 -0.45
N GLY A 183 -26.43 17.19 -1.75
CA GLY A 183 -26.06 18.17 -2.76
C GLY A 183 -26.67 19.55 -2.47
N ARG A 184 -27.97 19.61 -2.17
CA ARG A 184 -28.64 20.88 -1.83
C ARG A 184 -28.10 21.52 -0.56
N LEU A 185 -27.88 20.74 0.49
CA LEU A 185 -27.29 21.23 1.73
C LEU A 185 -25.86 21.75 1.49
N SER A 186 -25.07 21.05 0.67
CA SER A 186 -23.72 21.50 0.31
C SER A 186 -23.68 22.78 -0.50
N ALA A 187 -24.74 23.07 -1.26
CA ALA A 187 -24.93 24.32 -1.97
C ALA A 187 -25.40 25.47 -1.06
N GLY A 188 -25.51 25.24 0.26
CA GLY A 188 -25.93 26.24 1.25
C GLY A 188 -27.44 26.36 1.42
N ALA A 189 -28.24 25.40 0.95
CA ALA A 189 -29.68 25.41 1.20
C ALA A 189 -29.97 25.20 2.70
N GLU A 190 -30.93 25.94 3.24
CA GLU A 190 -31.40 25.77 4.61
C GLU A 190 -32.14 24.43 4.77
N ALA A 191 -31.82 23.69 5.82
CA ALA A 191 -32.43 22.40 6.08
C ALA A 191 -33.91 22.58 6.47
N PRO A 192 -34.86 21.95 5.76
CA PRO A 192 -36.27 22.09 6.10
C PRO A 192 -36.56 21.44 7.46
N PRO A 193 -37.53 21.97 8.25
CA PRO A 193 -37.78 21.52 9.61
C PRO A 193 -38.21 20.03 9.71
N GLY A 194 -38.76 19.45 8.63
CA GLY A 194 -39.12 18.03 8.57
C GLY A 194 -37.98 17.09 8.19
N LEU A 195 -36.82 17.60 7.77
CA LEU A 195 -35.69 16.77 7.33
C LEU A 195 -35.21 15.78 8.42
N PRO A 196 -35.04 16.18 9.70
CA PRO A 196 -34.57 15.26 10.72
C PRO A 196 -35.50 14.07 10.95
N ALA A 197 -36.82 14.28 10.87
CA ALA A 197 -37.80 13.21 10.99
C ALA A 197 -37.71 12.24 9.80
N LEU A 198 -37.65 12.77 8.57
CA LEU A 198 -37.49 11.95 7.37
C LEU A 198 -36.22 11.10 7.41
N LEU A 199 -35.08 11.68 7.82
CA LEU A 199 -33.82 10.95 7.92
C LEU A 199 -33.90 9.81 8.95
N ARG A 200 -34.59 10.04 10.07
CA ARG A 200 -34.84 9.00 11.07
C ARG A 200 -35.71 7.88 10.51
N ASP A 201 -36.79 8.22 9.82
CA ASP A 201 -37.70 7.22 9.24
C ASP A 201 -36.99 6.39 8.16
N MET A 202 -36.09 7.00 7.37
CA MET A 202 -35.23 6.29 6.42
C MET A 202 -34.23 5.35 7.11
N GLU A 203 -33.64 5.77 8.22
CA GLU A 203 -32.74 4.95 9.04
C GLU A 203 -33.47 3.73 9.62
N GLU A 204 -34.66 3.94 10.19
CA GLU A 204 -35.52 2.88 10.73
C GLU A 204 -35.95 1.91 9.62
N ALA A 205 -36.41 2.41 8.48
CA ALA A 205 -36.80 1.58 7.34
C ALA A 205 -35.64 0.73 6.80
N ALA A 206 -34.42 1.28 6.74
CA ALA A 206 -33.22 0.54 6.34
C ALA A 206 -32.86 -0.56 7.35
N ARG A 207 -32.97 -0.29 8.66
CA ARG A 207 -32.76 -1.30 9.71
C ARG A 207 -33.80 -2.42 9.64
N ASP A 208 -35.08 -2.07 9.50
CA ASP A 208 -36.17 -3.04 9.40
C ASP A 208 -36.05 -3.92 8.16
N LEU A 209 -35.62 -3.36 7.03
CA LEU A 209 -35.33 -4.15 5.84
C LEU A 209 -34.20 -5.15 6.10
N ARG A 210 -33.10 -4.71 6.73
CA ARG A 210 -31.98 -5.60 7.08
C ARG A 210 -32.41 -6.73 8.01
N THR A 211 -33.22 -6.43 9.04
CA THR A 211 -33.74 -7.44 9.97
C THR A 211 -34.59 -8.48 9.24
N ARG A 212 -35.54 -8.03 8.41
CA ARG A 212 -36.39 -8.93 7.61
C ARG A 212 -35.59 -9.81 6.66
N LEU A 213 -34.55 -9.29 6.02
CA LEU A 213 -33.68 -10.08 5.14
C LEU A 213 -32.99 -11.24 5.90
N ARG A 214 -32.55 -10.99 7.13
CA ARG A 214 -31.90 -11.99 7.99
C ARG A 214 -32.87 -13.02 8.56
N GLU A 215 -34.07 -12.59 8.92
CA GLU A 215 -35.13 -13.50 9.39
C GLU A 215 -35.56 -14.47 8.28
N GLN A 216 -35.73 -13.97 7.05
CA GLN A 216 -36.06 -14.80 5.89
C GLN A 216 -34.98 -15.85 5.61
N GLU A 217 -33.71 -15.51 5.77
CA GLU A 217 -32.60 -16.48 5.64
C GLU A 217 -32.64 -17.53 6.76
N SER A 218 -32.83 -17.09 8.00
CA SER A 218 -32.89 -17.98 9.15
C SER A 218 -34.04 -18.98 9.01
N ALA A 219 -35.19 -18.53 8.49
CA ALA A 219 -36.32 -19.39 8.16
C ALA A 219 -36.00 -20.37 7.02
N ALA A 220 -35.37 -19.90 5.94
CA ALA A 220 -34.96 -20.75 4.82
C ALA A 220 -33.97 -21.85 5.25
N LEU A 221 -32.99 -21.50 6.09
CA LEU A 221 -32.04 -22.44 6.67
C LEU A 221 -32.73 -23.46 7.57
N ALA A 222 -33.68 -23.03 8.42
CA ALA A 222 -34.44 -23.94 9.27
C ALA A 222 -35.24 -24.97 8.46
N VAL A 223 -35.83 -24.56 7.33
CA VAL A 223 -36.51 -25.47 6.40
C VAL A 223 -35.51 -26.46 5.79
N GLN A 224 -34.34 -26.00 5.31
CA GLN A 224 -33.32 -26.89 4.73
C GLN A 224 -32.80 -27.93 5.75
N VAL A 225 -32.51 -27.50 6.97
CA VAL A 225 -32.09 -28.40 8.06
C VAL A 225 -33.17 -29.43 8.37
N LYS A 226 -34.44 -29.02 8.42
CA LYS A 226 -35.56 -29.93 8.62
C LYS A 226 -35.67 -30.97 7.49
N VAL A 227 -35.62 -30.52 6.24
CA VAL A 227 -35.70 -31.41 5.06
C VAL A 227 -34.54 -32.41 5.06
N LEU A 228 -33.32 -31.97 5.39
CA LEU A 228 -32.16 -32.85 5.48
C LEU A 228 -32.32 -33.87 6.62
N GLY A 229 -32.80 -33.44 7.78
CA GLY A 229 -33.06 -34.32 8.93
C GLY A 229 -34.19 -35.33 8.70
N ASP A 230 -35.22 -34.96 7.95
CA ASP A 230 -36.31 -35.86 7.54
C ASP A 230 -35.80 -36.90 6.52
N ARG A 231 -34.93 -36.48 5.59
CA ARG A 231 -34.30 -37.37 4.61
C ARG A 231 -33.33 -38.36 5.25
N LEU A 232 -32.50 -37.92 6.19
CA LEU A 232 -31.58 -38.80 6.92
C LEU A 232 -32.33 -39.88 7.73
N ARG A 233 -33.48 -39.52 8.33
CA ARG A 233 -34.36 -40.49 9.01
C ARG A 233 -34.99 -41.47 8.04
N GLN A 234 -35.39 -41.04 6.84
CA GLN A 234 -35.91 -41.93 5.80
C GLN A 234 -34.86 -42.91 5.26
N GLU A 235 -33.59 -42.48 5.19
CA GLU A 235 -32.46 -43.30 4.74
C GLU A 235 -31.90 -44.21 5.85
N GLY A 236 -32.46 -44.17 7.07
CA GLY A 236 -32.11 -45.07 8.18
C GLY A 236 -30.86 -44.66 8.97
N TYR A 237 -30.40 -43.42 8.81
CA TYR A 237 -29.21 -42.87 9.45
C TYR A 237 -29.51 -42.01 10.70
N GLY A 238 -30.72 -42.06 11.24
CA GLY A 238 -31.18 -41.20 12.36
C GLY A 238 -32.06 -41.90 13.37
#